data_AF-A0A920RH60-F1
#
_entry.id   AF-A0A920RH60-F1
#
_cell.length_a   1.000
_cell.length_b   1.000
_cell.length_c   1.000
_cell.angle_alpha   90.00
_cell.angle_beta   90.00
_cell.angle_gamma   90.00
#
_symmetry.space_group_name_H-M   'P 1'
#
loop_
_entity.id
_entity.type
_entity.pdbx_description
1 polymer ?
#
loop_
_entity_poly.entity_id
_entity_poly.type
_entity_poly.pdbx_seq_one_letter_code
_entity_poly.pdbx_strand_id
1 'polypeptide(L)' 'MLDQIARHGMIDLSIDAQGDLEIDAHHTVEDIGITLGQALDQALGQRAGIGRYGYAMFRWMRHLVGSCSIFQGDPA' A
#
# COMPACT_ATOMS: atom_id res chain seq x y z
N MET A 1 -6.31 -9.36 1.08
CA MET A 1 -5.91 -8.22 0.21
C MET A 1 -4.41 -7.95 0.33
N LEU A 2 -3.89 -7.73 1.55
CA LEU A 2 -2.47 -7.38 1.79
C LEU A 2 -1.46 -8.40 1.23
N ASP A 3 -1.74 -9.70 1.26
CA ASP A 3 -0.88 -10.71 0.61
C ASP A 3 -0.67 -10.48 -0.90
N GLN A 4 -1.68 -9.95 -1.60
CA GLN A 4 -1.57 -9.64 -3.02
C GLN A 4 -0.64 -8.44 -3.23
N ILE A 5 -0.68 -7.45 -2.34
CA ILE A 5 0.24 -6.31 -2.36
C ILE A 5 1.68 -6.80 -2.12
N ALA A 6 1.90 -7.65 -1.12
CA ALA A 6 3.23 -8.22 -0.84
C ALA A 6 3.77 -9.02 -2.05
N ARG A 7 2.98 -9.97 -2.56
CA ARG A 7 3.38 -10.84 -3.67
C ARG A 7 3.62 -10.10 -4.98
N HIS A 8 2.71 -9.20 -5.36
CA HIS A 8 2.77 -8.52 -6.67
C HIS A 8 3.54 -7.20 -6.63
N GLY A 9 3.71 -6.60 -5.45
CA GLY A 9 4.61 -5.47 -5.22
C GLY A 9 6.07 -5.87 -5.00
N MET A 10 6.35 -7.16 -4.82
CA MET A 10 7.67 -7.69 -4.44
C MET A 10 8.21 -7.03 -3.15
N ILE A 11 7.36 -6.95 -2.12
CA ILE A 11 7.70 -6.36 -0.82
C ILE A 11 7.46 -7.42 0.26
N ASP A 12 8.44 -7.59 1.14
CA ASP A 12 8.26 -8.39 2.35
C ASP A 12 7.39 -7.61 3.34
N LEU A 13 6.23 -8.17 3.69
CA LEU A 13 5.24 -7.52 4.54
C LEU A 13 4.94 -8.39 5.76
N SER A 14 5.19 -7.82 6.95
CA SER A 14 4.80 -8.40 8.23
C SER A 14 3.92 -7.40 8.97
N ILE A 15 2.72 -7.82 9.35
CA ILE A 15 1.74 -6.96 10.03
C ILE A 15 1.24 -7.69 11.27
N ASP A 16 1.26 -6.99 12.39
CA ASP A 16 0.58 -7.36 13.62
C ASP A 16 -0.35 -6.21 13.98
N ALA A 17 -1.61 -6.51 14.26
CA ALA A 17 -2.64 -5.50 14.47
C ALA A 17 -3.65 -5.99 15.52
N GLN A 18 -3.93 -5.12 16.49
CA GLN A 18 -4.97 -5.32 17.48
C GLN A 18 -5.85 -4.08 17.48
N GLY A 19 -7.13 -4.26 17.23
CA GLY A 19 -8.11 -3.18 17.18
C GLY A 19 -9.47 -3.62 17.72
N ASP A 20 -10.43 -2.70 17.67
CA ASP A 20 -11.77 -2.74 18.26
C ASP A 20 -12.80 -3.46 17.38
N LEU A 21 -12.50 -4.71 17.00
CA LEU A 21 -13.33 -5.53 16.10
C LEU A 21 -14.74 -5.82 16.62
N GLU A 22 -15.00 -5.61 17.91
CA GLU A 22 -16.32 -5.71 18.53
C GLU A 22 -17.28 -4.59 18.11
N ILE A 23 -16.74 -3.44 17.66
CA ILE A 23 -17.53 -2.34 17.09
C ILE A 23 -17.71 -2.63 15.60
N ASP A 24 -16.62 -2.55 14.84
CA ASP A 24 -16.50 -3.02 13.47
C ASP A 24 -15.01 -3.10 13.05
N ALA A 25 -14.74 -3.43 11.78
CA ALA A 25 -13.37 -3.50 11.27
C ALA A 25 -12.85 -2.15 10.75
N HIS A 26 -13.64 -1.07 10.73
CA HIS A 26 -13.34 0.18 10.03
C HIS A 26 -12.05 0.81 10.56
N HIS A 27 -11.96 1.02 11.87
CA HIS A 27 -10.77 1.62 12.48
C HIS A 27 -9.53 0.75 12.29
N THR A 28 -9.67 -0.57 12.50
CA THR A 28 -8.53 -1.49 12.38
C THR A 28 -7.97 -1.50 10.94
N VAL A 29 -8.82 -1.53 9.91
CA VAL A 29 -8.33 -1.53 8.52
C VAL A 29 -7.81 -0.17 8.06
N GLU A 30 -8.39 0.92 8.57
CA GLU A 30 -7.92 2.28 8.34
C GLU A 30 -6.52 2.48 8.93
N ASP A 31 -6.33 2.10 10.20
CA ASP A 31 -5.07 2.24 10.92
C ASP A 31 -3.95 1.41 10.29
N ILE A 32 -4.25 0.17 9.84
CA ILE A 32 -3.31 -0.63 9.07
C ILE A 32 -2.94 0.08 7.76
N GLY A 33 -3.90 0.68 7.07
CA GLY A 33 -3.68 1.43 5.83
C GLY A 33 -2.78 2.65 6.03
N ILE A 34 -3.05 3.44 7.07
CA ILE A 34 -2.25 4.61 7.45
C ILE A 34 -0.81 4.19 7.80
N THR A 35 -0.67 3.19 8.66
CA THR A 35 0.65 2.69 9.12
C THR A 35 1.46 2.11 7.96
N LEU A 36 0.81 1.39 7.04
CA LEU A 36 1.46 0.87 5.83
C LEU A 36 1.95 2.01 4.92
N GLY A 37 1.14 3.05 4.75
CA GLY A 37 1.54 4.24 3.99
C GLY A 37 2.76 4.94 4.58
N GLN A 38 2.79 5.11 5.91
CA GLN A 38 3.93 5.67 6.63
C GLN A 38 5.19 4.80 6.50
N ALA A 39 5.06 3.48 6.61
CA ALA A 39 6.18 2.55 6.45
C ALA A 39 6.76 2.61 5.03
N LEU A 40 5.91 2.70 4.00
CA LEU A 40 6.34 2.87 2.62
C LEU A 40 7.05 4.20 2.38
N ASP A 41 6.53 5.30 2.94
CA ASP A 41 7.18 6.61 2.84
C ASP A 41 8.59 6.59 3.46
N GLN A 42 8.71 6.05 4.67
CA GLN A 42 9.99 5.88 5.36
C GLN A 42 10.96 5.00 4.55
N ALA A 43 10.48 3.90 3.96
CA ALA A 43 11.31 3.00 3.15
C ALA A 43 11.79 3.65 1.84
N LEU A 44 10.99 4.54 1.24
CA LEU A 44 11.35 5.25 0.00
C LEU A 44 12.34 6.41 0.24
N GLY A 45 12.42 6.94 1.46
CA GLY A 45 13.43 7.93 1.88
C GLY A 45 13.49 9.16 0.98
N GLN A 46 14.67 9.47 0.44
CA GLN A 46 14.86 10.64 -0.46
C GLN A 46 14.24 10.46 -1.85
N ARG A 47 13.76 9.27 -2.19
CA ARG A 47 13.10 8.96 -3.47
C ARG A 47 13.93 9.34 -4.70
N ALA A 48 15.26 9.26 -4.56
CA ALA A 48 16.24 9.54 -5.60
C ALA A 48 16.57 8.25 -6.36
N GLY A 49 16.64 8.33 -7.70
CA GLY A 49 17.01 7.18 -8.55
C GLY A 49 15.91 6.12 -8.74
N ILE A 50 14.69 6.34 -8.25
CA ILE A 50 13.56 5.41 -8.44
C ILE A 50 12.73 5.75 -9.67
N GLY A 51 12.05 4.74 -10.23
CA GLY A 51 10.96 4.94 -11.18
C GLY A 51 9.81 5.66 -10.50
N ARG A 52 9.72 6.99 -10.69
CA ARG A 52 8.79 7.85 -9.95
C ARG A 52 7.32 7.63 -10.31
N TYR A 53 7.05 7.14 -11.51
CA TYR A 53 5.71 6.90 -12.02
C TYR A 53 5.58 5.41 -12.31
N GLY A 54 4.48 4.81 -11.83
CA GLY A 54 4.17 3.40 -12.06
C GLY A 54 2.72 3.23 -12.53
N TYR A 55 2.51 2.38 -13.52
CA TYR A 55 1.19 1.98 -13.98
C TYR A 55 1.12 0.47 -14.08
N ALA A 56 0.04 -0.11 -13.56
CA ALA A 56 -0.24 -1.53 -13.68
C ALA A 56 -1.73 -1.74 -13.95
N MET A 57 -2.02 -2.65 -14.87
CA MET A 57 -3.37 -3.08 -15.18
C MET A 57 -3.45 -4.60 -14.99
N PHE A 58 -4.40 -5.04 -14.19
CA PHE A 58 -4.63 -6.46 -13.92
C PHE A 58 -6.08 -6.82 -14.17
N ARG A 59 -6.29 -8.04 -14.68
CA ARG A 59 -7.61 -8.57 -14.96
C ARG A 59 -7.89 -9.69 -13.97
N TRP A 60 -9.01 -9.57 -13.26
CA TRP A 60 -9.54 -10.65 -12.44
C TRP A 60 -10.90 -11.06 -12.99
N MET A 61 -10.94 -12.27 -13.55
CA MET A 61 -12.10 -12.78 -14.28
C MET A 61 -12.56 -11.77 -15.35
N ARG A 62 -13.79 -11.25 -15.22
CA ARG A 62 -14.38 -10.28 -16.16
C ARG A 62 -14.02 -8.83 -15.88
N HIS A 63 -13.46 -8.54 -14.70
CA HIS A 63 -13.16 -7.18 -14.27
C HIS A 63 -11.72 -6.81 -14.61
N LEU A 64 -11.56 -5.59 -15.10
CA LEU A 64 -10.27 -4.97 -15.37
C LEU A 64 -10.06 -3.86 -14.35
N VAL A 65 -8.95 -3.90 -13.65
CA VAL A 65 -8.59 -2.90 -12.65
C VAL A 65 -7.25 -2.30 -13.05
N GLY A 66 -7.20 -0.97 -13.07
CA GLY A 66 -5.99 -0.21 -13.32
C GLY A 66 -5.55 0.52 -12.06
N SER A 67 -4.24 0.62 -11.87
CA SER A 67 -3.61 1.43 -10.84
C SER A 67 -2.56 2.33 -11.47
N CYS A 68 -2.53 3.59 -11.04
CA CYS A 68 -1.49 4.56 -11.38
C CYS A 68 -0.92 5.07 -10.05
N SER A 69 0.40 5.17 -9.97
CA SER A 69 1.13 5.55 -8.76
C SER A 69 2.19 6.59 -9.10
N ILE A 70 2.33 7.57 -8.21
CA ILE A 70 3.36 8.60 -8.28
C ILE A 70 4.03 8.66 -6.91
N PHE A 71 5.33 8.36 -6.86
CA PHE A 71 6.11 8.41 -5.63
C PHE A 71 6.67 9.82 -5.39
N GLN A 72 5.80 10.82 -5.30
CA GLN A 72 6.17 12.20 -5.00
C GLN A 72 6.16 12.45 -3.50
N GLY A 73 7.25 12.99 -2.95
CA GLY A 73 7.29 13.41 -1.55
C GLY A 73 6.40 14.61 -1.33
N ASP A 74 5.97 14.82 -0.09
CA ASP A 74 5.33 16.08 0.28
C ASP A 74 6.30 17.24 -0.02
N PRO A 75 5.82 18.35 -0.61
CA PRO A 75 6.60 19.57 -0.61
C PRO A 75 6.78 20.00 0.85
N ALA A 76 8.02 19.98 1.33
CA ALA A 76 8.38 20.56 2.62
C ALA A 76 8.05 22.07 2.66
#